data_AF-A0A965W3T8-F1
#
_entry.id   AF-A0A965W3T8-F1
#
_cell.length_a   1.000
_cell.length_b   1.000
_cell.length_c   1.000
_cell.angle_alpha   90.00
_cell.angle_beta   90.00
_cell.angle_gamma   90.00
#
_symmetry.space_group_name_H-M   'P 1'
#
loop_
_entity.id
_entity.type
_entity.pdbx_description
1 polymer ?
#
loop_
_entity_poly.entity_id
_entity_poly.type
_entity_poly.pdbx_seq_one_letter_code
_entity_poly.pdbx_strand_id
1 'polypeptide(L)'
;MKKLTFLIFFVAGVVVGVALIKNKSQAPSTQNPNSSNSSQTIQSGKTIVDRSNQGLTEFPKDVLSKTGTTELYIQNNKLTGAMPAEIRKLSSLQILDASNNMMTGVPAEVGQLTKLKMLNLANNQLTGLPNELGKLTQLETLDLRGNNVSMQDLNVIKQTLTKTTILL
;
A
#
# COMPACT_ATOMS: atom_id res chain seq x y z
N MET A 1 41.74 0.97 -2.74
CA MET A 1 40.44 1.55 -2.33
C MET A 1 40.74 2.83 -1.56
N LYS A 2 40.24 3.96 -2.08
CA LYS A 2 40.80 5.29 -1.90
C LYS A 2 40.37 5.91 -0.56
N LYS A 3 41.34 6.34 0.25
CA LYS A 3 41.15 7.21 1.42
C LYS A 3 40.88 8.62 0.91
N LEU A 4 39.77 9.24 1.33
CA LEU A 4 39.43 10.61 1.00
C LEU A 4 39.97 11.54 2.10
N THR A 5 40.99 12.31 1.76
CA THR A 5 41.62 13.31 2.62
C THR A 5 40.80 14.59 2.62
N PHE A 6 40.44 15.09 3.80
CA PHE A 6 39.80 16.40 3.99
C PHE A 6 40.83 17.51 3.79
N LEU A 7 40.49 18.53 2.99
CA LEU A 7 41.29 19.75 2.86
C LEU A 7 40.49 20.91 3.44
N ILE A 8 40.89 21.34 4.63
CA ILE A 8 40.40 22.56 5.28
C ILE A 8 41.36 23.68 4.88
N PHE A 9 40.85 24.73 4.22
CA PHE A 9 41.57 25.99 4.09
C PHE A 9 40.96 27.01 5.05
N PHE A 10 41.77 27.44 6.02
CA PHE A 10 41.53 28.65 6.82
C PHE A 10 42.43 29.75 6.27
N VAL A 11 41.85 30.86 5.83
CA VAL A 11 42.50 32.17 5.82
C VAL A 11 41.52 33.18 6.45
N ALA A 12 42.08 33.97 7.37
CA ALA A 12 41.42 34.85 8.32
C ALA A 12 40.73 36.08 7.69
N GLY A 13 39.71 36.63 8.37
CA GLY A 13 39.22 38.00 8.16
C GLY A 13 37.69 38.14 8.24
N VAL A 14 37.20 38.80 9.28
CA VAL A 14 35.79 39.01 9.66
C VAL A 14 34.99 39.78 8.61
N VAL A 15 33.79 39.29 8.26
CA VAL A 15 32.59 40.13 8.09
C VAL A 15 31.38 39.36 8.63
N VAL A 16 30.83 39.85 9.74
CA VAL A 16 29.48 39.52 10.20
C VAL A 16 28.49 40.23 9.28
N GLY A 17 27.73 39.46 8.50
CA GLY A 17 26.61 39.95 7.70
C GLY A 17 25.34 39.21 8.09
N VAL A 18 24.55 39.80 8.99
CA VAL A 18 23.18 39.39 9.26
C VAL A 18 22.33 39.73 8.03
N ALA A 19 21.77 38.72 7.38
CA ALA A 19 20.68 38.89 6.43
C ALA A 19 19.48 38.06 6.89
N LEU A 20 18.57 38.75 7.58
CA LEU A 20 17.18 38.37 7.79
C LEU A 20 16.52 38.12 6.42
N ILE A 21 16.12 36.87 6.15
CA ILE A 21 15.10 36.61 5.13
C ILE A 21 13.86 36.03 5.81
N LYS A 22 12.78 36.78 5.63
CA LYS A 22 11.48 36.67 6.25
C LYS A 22 10.85 35.30 6.00
N ASN A 23 10.51 34.64 7.11
CA ASN A 23 9.57 33.55 7.19
C ASN A 23 8.15 34.02 6.77
N LYS A 24 7.58 33.42 5.72
CA LYS A 24 6.13 33.51 5.45
C LYS A 24 5.63 32.18 4.86
N SER A 25 4.99 31.40 5.73
CA SER A 25 3.85 30.51 5.47
C SER A 25 4.10 29.22 4.66
N GLN A 26 4.39 28.14 5.38
CA GLN A 26 3.65 26.88 5.22
C GLN A 26 3.21 26.39 6.60
N ALA A 27 1.91 26.13 6.72
CA ALA A 27 1.26 25.63 7.93
C ALA A 27 1.83 24.25 8.33
N PRO A 28 1.81 23.90 9.63
CA PRO A 28 2.21 22.58 10.07
C PRO A 28 1.21 21.56 9.53
N SER A 29 1.63 20.73 8.57
CA SER A 29 0.96 19.47 8.33
C SER A 29 1.08 18.67 9.63
N THR A 30 -0.07 18.46 10.26
CA THR A 30 -0.22 17.67 11.48
C THR A 30 0.50 16.34 11.31
N GLN A 31 1.59 16.16 12.07
CA GLN A 31 2.10 14.84 12.36
C GLN A 31 0.94 14.08 13.02
N ASN A 32 0.39 13.09 12.31
CA ASN A 32 -0.47 12.09 12.94
C ASN A 32 0.41 11.34 13.96
N PRO A 33 0.07 11.36 15.27
CA PRO A 33 0.92 10.77 16.30
C PRO A 33 1.04 9.23 16.24
N ASN A 34 0.42 8.57 15.26
CA ASN A 34 0.52 7.11 15.09
C ASN A 34 1.66 6.65 14.15
N SER A 35 2.70 7.46 13.99
CA SER A 35 3.94 7.09 13.29
C SER A 35 4.96 6.48 14.27
N SER A 36 4.57 5.45 15.01
CA SER A 36 5.48 4.50 15.68
C SER A 36 4.68 3.44 16.40
N ASN A 37 4.47 2.32 15.71
CA ASN A 37 4.69 1.01 16.29
C ASN A 37 4.44 -0.05 15.22
N SER A 38 5.49 -0.76 14.83
CA SER A 38 5.36 -2.15 14.41
C SER A 38 4.93 -2.98 15.63
N SER A 39 3.72 -2.72 16.15
CA SER A 39 3.10 -3.49 17.21
C SER A 39 2.51 -4.73 16.56
N GLN A 40 3.24 -5.84 16.62
CA GLN A 40 2.63 -7.15 16.57
C GLN A 40 1.75 -7.30 17.81
N THR A 41 0.51 -6.83 17.75
CA THR A 41 -0.47 -7.09 18.81
C THR A 41 -1.03 -8.49 18.58
N ILE A 42 -0.45 -9.48 19.26
CA ILE A 42 -0.99 -10.84 19.31
C ILE A 42 -2.25 -10.81 20.20
N GLN A 43 -3.39 -10.42 19.64
CA GLN A 43 -4.67 -10.92 20.13
C GLN A 43 -4.88 -12.29 19.50
N SER A 44 -4.97 -13.33 20.34
CA SER A 44 -5.13 -14.75 20.00
C SER A 44 -5.87 -14.98 18.66
N GLY A 45 -5.11 -15.20 17.57
CA GLY A 45 -5.63 -15.53 16.23
C GLY A 45 -5.56 -14.42 15.17
N LYS A 46 -5.22 -13.17 15.54
CA LYS A 46 -5.09 -12.04 14.61
C LYS A 46 -3.61 -11.74 14.34
N THR A 47 -3.19 -11.82 13.07
CA THR A 47 -1.84 -11.45 12.64
C THR A 47 -1.93 -10.27 11.69
N ILE A 48 -1.50 -9.10 12.15
CA ILE A 48 -1.50 -7.86 11.37
C ILE A 48 -0.08 -7.63 10.83
N VAL A 49 0.03 -7.35 9.54
CA VAL A 49 1.28 -6.98 8.89
C VAL A 49 1.11 -5.61 8.26
N ASP A 50 1.85 -4.63 8.78
CA ASP A 50 1.85 -3.27 8.25
C ASP A 50 3.19 -2.97 7.56
N ARG A 51 3.10 -2.66 6.27
CA ARG A 51 4.18 -2.20 5.38
C ARG A 51 3.78 -0.93 4.65
N SER A 52 2.82 -0.19 5.18
CA SER A 52 2.39 1.09 4.62
C SER A 52 3.46 2.16 4.77
N ASN A 53 3.49 3.14 3.87
CA ASN A 53 4.36 4.33 3.96
C ASN A 53 5.87 4.03 4.02
N GLN A 54 6.35 2.96 3.38
CA GLN A 54 7.77 2.55 3.41
C GLN A 54 8.54 2.90 2.13
N GLY A 55 7.89 3.53 1.15
CA GLY A 55 8.51 3.86 -0.14
C GLY A 55 8.84 2.64 -0.99
N LEU A 56 8.16 1.51 -0.77
CA LEU A 56 8.37 0.26 -1.50
C LEU A 56 8.03 0.44 -2.99
N THR A 57 8.87 -0.08 -3.87
CA THR A 57 8.66 -0.03 -5.33
C THR A 57 8.14 -1.35 -5.91
N GLU A 58 8.26 -2.43 -5.14
CA GLU A 58 7.80 -3.78 -5.48
C GLU A 58 7.08 -4.42 -4.29
N PHE A 59 6.20 -5.38 -4.57
CA PHE A 59 5.44 -6.07 -3.53
C PHE A 59 6.39 -6.75 -2.52
N PRO A 60 6.23 -6.54 -1.20
CA PRO A 60 7.17 -7.05 -0.21
C PRO A 60 7.08 -8.59 -0.09
N LYS A 61 8.02 -9.30 -0.72
CA LYS A 61 8.00 -10.77 -0.83
C LYS A 61 8.04 -11.49 0.52
N ASP A 62 8.65 -10.88 1.54
CA ASP A 62 8.72 -11.45 2.88
C ASP A 62 7.35 -11.50 3.59
N VAL A 63 6.37 -10.72 3.13
CA VAL A 63 4.99 -10.82 3.63
C VAL A 63 4.33 -12.10 3.16
N LEU A 64 4.68 -12.59 1.97
CA LEU A 64 4.06 -13.76 1.33
C LEU A 64 4.39 -15.09 2.04
N SER A 65 5.37 -15.10 2.95
CA SER A 65 5.69 -16.24 3.82
C SER A 65 4.94 -16.22 5.16
N LYS A 66 4.24 -15.13 5.49
CA LYS A 66 3.49 -14.96 6.74
C LYS A 66 2.06 -15.49 6.60
N THR A 67 1.91 -16.79 6.39
CA THR A 67 0.63 -17.46 6.04
C THR A 67 -0.51 -17.27 7.05
N GLY A 68 -0.21 -16.92 8.31
CA GLY A 68 -1.19 -16.59 9.35
C GLY A 68 -1.76 -15.17 9.29
N THR A 69 -1.32 -14.33 8.34
CA THR A 69 -1.74 -12.93 8.22
C THR A 69 -3.25 -12.81 8.00
N THR A 70 -3.91 -12.03 8.86
CA THR A 70 -5.33 -11.70 8.79
C THR A 70 -5.57 -10.31 8.24
N GLU A 71 -4.64 -9.38 8.44
CA GLU A 71 -4.72 -8.01 7.92
C GLU A 71 -3.38 -7.61 7.33
N LEU A 72 -3.39 -7.14 6.09
CA LEU A 72 -2.22 -6.69 5.37
C LEU A 72 -2.43 -5.26 4.87
N TYR A 73 -1.57 -4.36 5.35
CA TYR A 73 -1.53 -2.95 4.98
C TYR A 73 -0.26 -2.68 4.19
N ILE A 74 -0.40 -2.32 2.91
CA ILE A 74 0.71 -1.96 2.00
C ILE A 74 0.45 -0.63 1.28
N GLN A 75 -0.52 0.14 1.74
CA GLN A 75 -0.92 1.41 1.16
C GLN A 75 0.15 2.50 1.26
N ASN A 76 0.01 3.54 0.43
CA ASN A 76 0.91 4.69 0.39
C ASN A 76 2.37 4.30 0.12
N ASN A 77 2.58 3.47 -0.89
CA ASN A 77 3.91 3.10 -1.37
C ASN A 77 4.03 3.52 -2.86
N LYS A 78 5.03 3.00 -3.55
CA LYS A 78 5.26 3.19 -4.99
C LYS A 78 5.22 1.83 -5.71
N LEU A 79 4.38 0.90 -5.23
CA LEU A 79 4.33 -0.45 -5.77
C LEU A 79 3.90 -0.41 -7.23
N THR A 80 4.71 -1.00 -8.10
CA THR A 80 4.45 -1.09 -9.54
C THR A 80 4.16 -2.53 -9.97
N GLY A 81 3.62 -2.70 -11.19
CA GLY A 81 3.30 -4.01 -11.74
C GLY A 81 2.06 -4.65 -11.10
N ALA A 82 1.87 -5.94 -11.37
CA ALA A 82 0.75 -6.71 -10.81
C ALA A 82 1.06 -7.22 -9.39
N MET A 83 0.01 -7.39 -8.58
CA MET A 83 0.12 -8.14 -7.33
C MET A 83 0.58 -9.59 -7.62
N PRO A 84 1.50 -10.16 -6.83
CA PRO A 84 2.03 -11.51 -7.09
C PRO A 84 0.98 -12.60 -6.83
N ALA A 85 0.98 -13.64 -7.65
CA ALA A 85 0.09 -14.80 -7.52
C ALA A 85 0.24 -15.52 -6.16
N GLU A 86 1.41 -15.44 -5.54
CA GLU A 86 1.70 -15.98 -4.21
C GLU A 86 0.87 -15.33 -3.10
N ILE A 87 0.12 -14.25 -3.36
CA ILE A 87 -0.85 -13.69 -2.42
C ILE A 87 -1.83 -14.76 -1.91
N ARG A 88 -2.14 -15.79 -2.72
CA ARG A 88 -2.97 -16.95 -2.31
C ARG A 88 -2.47 -17.66 -1.05
N LYS A 89 -1.18 -17.55 -0.71
CA LYS A 89 -0.60 -18.14 0.50
C LYS A 89 -1.15 -17.52 1.78
N LEU A 90 -1.68 -16.30 1.72
CA LEU A 90 -2.31 -15.59 2.83
C LEU A 90 -3.78 -16.01 2.99
N SER A 91 -4.06 -17.32 3.08
CA SER A 91 -5.42 -17.88 3.08
C SER A 91 -6.27 -17.47 4.30
N SER A 92 -5.66 -16.86 5.33
CA SER A 92 -6.34 -16.28 6.49
C SER A 92 -6.68 -14.80 6.35
N LEU A 93 -6.32 -14.17 5.22
CA LEU A 93 -6.46 -12.73 5.01
C LEU A 93 -7.93 -12.32 4.97
N GLN A 94 -8.27 -11.31 5.77
CA GLN A 94 -9.59 -10.70 5.90
C GLN A 94 -9.59 -9.26 5.39
N ILE A 95 -8.49 -8.54 5.57
CA ILE A 95 -8.32 -7.16 5.10
C ILE A 95 -7.03 -7.06 4.28
N LEU A 96 -7.16 -6.51 3.08
CA LEU A 96 -6.04 -6.08 2.25
C LEU A 96 -6.24 -4.62 1.84
N ASP A 97 -5.35 -3.75 2.32
CA ASP A 97 -5.26 -2.38 1.83
C ASP A 97 -3.98 -2.19 1.02
N ALA A 98 -4.14 -2.02 -0.29
CA ALA A 98 -3.08 -1.73 -1.25
C ALA A 98 -3.31 -0.39 -1.98
N SER A 99 -4.10 0.50 -1.38
CA SER A 99 -4.44 1.79 -1.97
C SER A 99 -3.24 2.75 -2.09
N ASN A 100 -3.35 3.77 -2.94
CA ASN A 100 -2.33 4.79 -3.17
C ASN A 100 -0.98 4.16 -3.55
N ASN A 101 -0.99 3.46 -4.67
CA ASN A 101 0.18 2.81 -5.28
C ASN A 101 0.14 3.01 -6.81
N MET A 102 0.98 2.30 -7.56
CA MET A 102 1.05 2.34 -9.02
C MET A 102 0.82 0.95 -9.62
N MET A 103 0.02 0.12 -8.96
CA MET A 103 -0.20 -1.26 -9.38
C MET A 103 -1.06 -1.31 -10.64
N THR A 104 -0.71 -2.20 -11.56
CA THR A 104 -1.36 -2.29 -12.88
C THR A 104 -2.26 -3.51 -13.02
N GLY A 105 -2.23 -4.45 -12.07
CA GLY A 105 -3.04 -5.66 -12.16
C GLY A 105 -3.24 -6.39 -10.83
N VAL A 106 -4.30 -7.21 -10.81
CA VAL A 106 -4.67 -8.12 -9.73
C VAL A 106 -4.63 -9.55 -10.30
N PRO A 107 -3.94 -10.51 -9.67
CA PRO A 107 -3.84 -11.87 -10.17
C PRO A 107 -5.12 -12.65 -9.89
N ALA A 108 -5.42 -13.64 -10.74
CA ALA A 108 -6.57 -14.54 -10.58
C ALA A 108 -6.57 -15.25 -9.20
N GLU A 109 -5.39 -15.49 -8.66
CA GLU A 109 -5.15 -16.07 -7.33
C GLU A 109 -5.77 -15.29 -6.17
N VAL A 110 -6.08 -14.00 -6.34
CA VAL A 110 -6.82 -13.24 -5.31
C VAL A 110 -8.17 -13.91 -5.02
N GLY A 111 -8.83 -14.54 -6.00
CA GLY A 111 -10.07 -15.27 -5.80
C GLY A 111 -9.97 -16.47 -4.85
N GLN A 112 -8.76 -16.87 -4.43
CA GLN A 112 -8.54 -17.94 -3.45
C GLN A 112 -8.57 -17.43 -2.00
N LEU A 113 -8.59 -16.11 -1.79
CA LEU A 113 -8.67 -15.47 -0.47
C LEU A 113 -10.11 -15.44 0.04
N THR A 114 -10.75 -16.59 0.18
CA THR A 114 -12.21 -16.70 0.44
C THR A 114 -12.67 -16.16 1.80
N LYS A 115 -11.75 -15.77 2.67
CA LYS A 115 -12.02 -15.08 3.96
C LYS A 115 -11.93 -13.56 3.86
N LEU A 116 -11.56 -13.01 2.70
CA LEU A 116 -11.38 -11.59 2.50
C LEU A 116 -12.73 -10.87 2.60
N LYS A 117 -12.78 -9.84 3.45
CA LYS A 117 -13.94 -8.98 3.71
C LYS A 117 -13.76 -7.60 3.13
N MET A 118 -12.52 -7.09 3.14
CA MET A 118 -12.18 -5.80 2.57
C MET A 118 -11.00 -5.93 1.62
N LEU A 119 -11.19 -5.44 0.39
CA LEU A 119 -10.14 -5.25 -0.60
C LEU A 119 -10.13 -3.79 -1.04
N ASN A 120 -9.15 -3.03 -0.57
CA ASN A 120 -8.96 -1.64 -0.98
C ASN A 120 -7.82 -1.54 -2.01
N LEU A 121 -8.17 -1.18 -3.23
CA LEU A 121 -7.28 -0.99 -4.37
C LEU A 121 -7.35 0.44 -4.91
N ALA A 122 -7.95 1.37 -4.17
CA ALA A 122 -8.15 2.73 -4.61
C ALA A 122 -6.83 3.44 -4.97
N ASN A 123 -6.87 4.36 -5.93
CA ASN A 123 -5.74 5.16 -6.41
C ASN A 123 -4.56 4.28 -6.83
N ASN A 124 -4.80 3.44 -7.83
CA ASN A 124 -3.81 2.63 -8.53
C ASN A 124 -3.95 2.85 -10.06
N GLN A 125 -3.27 2.03 -10.87
CA GLN A 125 -3.31 2.10 -12.34
C GLN A 125 -3.97 0.86 -12.94
N LEU A 126 -4.96 0.29 -12.25
CA LEU A 126 -5.64 -0.92 -12.71
C LEU A 126 -6.46 -0.62 -13.95
N THR A 127 -6.26 -1.41 -15.00
CA THR A 127 -7.03 -1.34 -16.26
C THR A 127 -8.02 -2.49 -16.42
N GLY A 128 -7.79 -3.59 -15.71
CA GLY A 128 -8.70 -4.72 -15.68
C GLY A 128 -8.64 -5.52 -14.39
N LEU A 129 -9.61 -6.41 -14.22
CA LEU A 129 -9.78 -7.24 -13.04
C LEU A 129 -9.99 -8.71 -13.43
N PRO A 130 -9.46 -9.66 -12.66
CA PRO A 130 -9.72 -11.07 -12.92
C PRO A 130 -11.16 -11.44 -12.55
N ASN A 131 -11.80 -12.27 -13.37
CA ASN A 131 -13.14 -12.80 -13.10
C ASN A 131 -13.20 -13.56 -11.76
N GLU A 132 -12.06 -14.10 -11.31
CA GLU A 132 -11.89 -14.78 -10.04
C GLU A 132 -12.19 -13.91 -8.81
N LEU A 133 -12.22 -12.58 -8.92
CA LEU A 133 -12.73 -11.73 -7.83
C LEU A 133 -14.15 -12.13 -7.41
N GLY A 134 -14.97 -12.62 -8.35
CA GLY A 134 -16.31 -13.14 -8.07
C GLY A 134 -16.34 -14.35 -7.13
N LYS A 135 -15.19 -15.00 -6.85
CA LYS A 135 -15.07 -16.12 -5.89
C LYS A 135 -14.96 -15.64 -4.44
N LEU A 136 -14.78 -14.34 -4.21
CA LEU A 136 -14.67 -13.75 -2.86
C LEU A 136 -16.05 -13.61 -2.20
N THR A 137 -16.66 -14.74 -1.84
CA THR A 137 -18.05 -14.80 -1.32
C THR A 137 -18.28 -14.10 0.01
N GLN A 138 -17.21 -13.79 0.75
CA GLN A 138 -17.25 -13.03 2.01
C GLN A 138 -16.88 -11.55 1.86
N LEU A 139 -16.64 -11.07 0.63
CA LEU A 139 -16.22 -9.70 0.40
C LEU A 139 -17.37 -8.73 0.67
N GLU A 140 -17.18 -7.86 1.64
CA GLU A 140 -18.14 -6.84 2.06
C GLU A 140 -17.87 -5.52 1.33
N THR A 141 -16.60 -5.19 1.09
CA THR A 141 -16.17 -3.96 0.42
C THR A 141 -15.05 -4.19 -0.59
N LEU A 142 -15.25 -3.66 -1.79
CA LEU A 142 -14.24 -3.54 -2.85
C LEU A 142 -14.12 -2.08 -3.24
N ASP A 143 -12.97 -1.45 -2.97
CA ASP A 143 -12.72 -0.07 -3.36
C ASP A 143 -11.78 -0.01 -4.55
N LEU A 144 -12.27 0.55 -5.66
CA LEU A 144 -11.57 0.71 -6.93
C LEU A 144 -11.47 2.18 -7.34
N ARG A 145 -11.86 3.13 -6.47
CA ARG A 145 -11.83 4.57 -6.78
C ARG A 145 -10.48 5.00 -7.32
N GLY A 146 -10.47 5.86 -8.33
CA GLY A 146 -9.21 6.36 -8.89
C GLY A 146 -8.38 5.31 -9.64
N ASN A 147 -9.03 4.28 -10.19
CA ASN A 147 -8.46 3.38 -11.20
C ASN A 147 -9.12 3.59 -12.57
N ASN A 148 -8.58 2.97 -13.62
CA ASN A 148 -9.12 3.03 -14.98
C ASN A 148 -9.65 1.66 -15.45
N VAL A 149 -10.41 0.99 -14.59
CA VAL A 149 -10.91 -0.38 -14.84
C VAL A 149 -11.92 -0.38 -15.99
N SER A 150 -11.77 -1.35 -16.90
CA SER A 150 -12.66 -1.50 -18.05
C SER A 150 -14.13 -1.70 -17.62
N MET A 151 -15.06 -1.14 -18.39
CA MET A 151 -16.49 -1.32 -18.14
C MET A 151 -16.92 -2.80 -18.24
N GLN A 152 -16.24 -3.57 -19.09
CA GLN A 152 -16.46 -5.01 -19.21
C GLN A 152 -16.20 -5.71 -17.87
N ASP A 153 -15.05 -5.45 -17.24
CA ASP A 153 -14.70 -6.08 -15.97
C ASP A 153 -15.62 -5.61 -14.85
N LEU A 154 -15.95 -4.30 -14.82
CA LEU A 154 -16.90 -3.74 -13.85
C LEU A 154 -18.27 -4.42 -13.92
N ASN A 155 -18.77 -4.73 -15.12
CA ASN A 155 -20.03 -5.44 -15.29
C ASN A 155 -19.96 -6.87 -14.76
N VAL A 156 -18.87 -7.59 -15.04
CA VAL A 156 -18.68 -8.97 -14.54
C VAL A 156 -18.59 -8.99 -13.00
N ILE A 157 -17.81 -8.10 -12.40
CA ILE A 157 -17.67 -8.09 -10.94
C ILE A 157 -18.98 -7.67 -10.25
N LYS A 158 -19.75 -6.72 -10.81
CA LYS A 158 -21.07 -6.33 -10.27
C LYS A 158 -22.09 -7.47 -10.31
N GLN A 159 -22.03 -8.32 -11.34
CA GLN A 159 -22.91 -9.48 -11.46
C GLN A 159 -22.55 -10.61 -10.49
N THR A 160 -21.26 -10.76 -10.17
CA THR A 160 -20.78 -11.86 -9.31
C THR A 160 -20.75 -11.47 -7.83
N LEU A 161 -20.34 -10.24 -7.51
CA LEU A 161 -20.23 -9.70 -6.15
C LEU A 161 -21.50 -8.96 -5.71
N THR A 162 -22.66 -9.62 -5.81
CA THR A 162 -23.99 -8.99 -5.61
C THR A 162 -24.25 -8.48 -4.18
N LYS A 163 -23.49 -8.95 -3.19
CA LYS A 163 -23.60 -8.55 -1.78
C LYS A 163 -22.49 -7.58 -1.34
N THR A 164 -21.58 -7.22 -2.24
CA THR A 164 -20.40 -6.41 -1.95
C THR A 164 -20.69 -4.94 -2.26
N THR A 165 -20.28 -4.05 -1.37
CA THR A 165 -20.23 -2.61 -1.66
C THR A 165 -19.04 -2.33 -2.56
N ILE A 166 -19.29 -1.94 -3.81
CA ILE A 166 -18.25 -1.59 -4.78
C ILE A 166 -18.16 -0.07 -4.89
N LEU A 167 -17.00 0.49 -4.59
CA LEU A 167 -16.71 1.92 -4.71
C LEU A 167 -15.88 2.16 -5.99
N LEU A 168 -16.30 3.11 -6.82
CA LEU A 168 -15.72 3.41 -8.14
C LEU A 168 -15.34 4.89 -8.27
#